data_AF-A0A961VLF2-F1
#
_entry.id   AF-A0A961VLF2-F1
#
_cell.length_a   1.000
_cell.length_b   1.000
_cell.length_c   1.000
_cell.angle_alpha   90.00
_cell.angle_beta   90.00
_cell.angle_gamma   90.00
#
_symmetry.space_group_name_H-M   'P 1'
#
loop_
_entity.id
_entity.type
_entity.pdbx_description
1 polymer ?
#
loop_
_entity_poly.entity_id
_entity_poly.type
_entity_poly.pdbx_seq_one_letter_code
_entity_poly.pdbx_strand_id
1 'polypeptide(L)'
;MLNKALNAIDDLFVGLAAPLLLLARLIIAWFFGNAGLEKIGSGYAETASLMESHGVPGILLPLVILLEFGGALFMALGLLTRLTAVALAAFTLAADLIFVTTIGTNVGRYLFGAEFTILAAFFALMAAGAGRWSLDAIRTRNRPRSLPTA
;
A
#
# COMPACT_ATOMS: atom_id res chain seq x y z
N MET A 1 30.84 -27.00 4.08
CA MET A 1 30.29 -26.20 5.21
C MET A 1 29.52 -24.98 4.71
N LEU A 2 30.02 -24.24 3.71
CA LEU A 2 29.34 -23.09 3.10
C LEU A 2 27.91 -23.37 2.60
N ASN A 3 27.70 -24.41 1.79
CA ASN A 3 26.35 -24.74 1.26
C ASN A 3 25.33 -25.05 2.35
N LYS A 4 25.76 -25.66 3.46
CA LYS A 4 24.87 -25.94 4.59
C LYS A 4 24.44 -24.64 5.30
N ALA A 5 25.36 -23.67 5.40
CA ALA A 5 25.05 -22.37 5.96
C ALA A 5 24.11 -21.56 5.05
N LEU A 6 24.34 -21.58 3.73
CA LEU A 6 23.46 -20.91 2.76
C LEU A 6 22.03 -21.47 2.79
N ASN A 7 21.88 -22.81 2.79
CA ASN A 7 20.57 -23.44 2.88
C ASN A 7 19.83 -23.08 4.18
N ALA A 8 20.55 -23.01 5.30
CA ALA A 8 19.95 -22.62 6.58
C ALA A 8 19.46 -21.16 6.58
N ILE A 9 20.14 -20.27 5.85
CA ILE A 9 19.72 -18.88 5.66
C ILE A 9 18.47 -18.80 4.77
N ASP A 10 18.43 -19.57 3.68
CA ASP A 10 17.26 -19.62 2.80
C ASP A 10 16.01 -20.14 3.55
N ASP A 11 16.18 -21.22 4.32
CA ASP A 11 15.10 -21.78 5.16
C ASP A 11 14.60 -20.77 6.18
N LEU A 12 15.50 -19.96 6.77
CA LEU A 12 15.15 -18.88 7.67
C LEU A 12 14.27 -17.83 6.96
N PHE A 13 14.68 -17.36 5.78
CA PHE A 13 13.90 -16.35 5.04
C PHE A 13 12.56 -16.90 4.55
N VAL A 14 12.49 -18.17 4.16
CA VAL A 14 11.23 -18.85 3.84
C VAL A 14 10.29 -18.88 5.06
N GLY A 15 10.83 -19.16 6.25
CA GLY A 15 10.09 -19.12 7.51
C GLY A 15 9.61 -17.70 7.86
N LEU A 16 10.42 -16.68 7.60
CA LEU A 16 10.12 -15.28 7.90
C LEU A 16 9.25 -14.58 6.84
N ALA A 17 9.06 -15.16 5.66
CA ALA A 17 8.28 -14.53 4.59
C ALA A 17 6.87 -14.12 5.04
N ALA A 18 6.20 -14.97 5.85
CA ALA A 18 4.86 -14.70 6.36
C ALA A 18 4.78 -13.49 7.31
N PRO A 19 5.56 -13.44 8.41
CA PRO A 19 5.58 -12.26 9.29
C PRO A 19 6.06 -11.00 8.58
N LEU A 20 7.07 -11.10 7.71
CA LEU A 20 7.59 -9.93 6.98
C LEU A 20 6.53 -9.31 6.04
N LEU A 21 5.77 -10.13 5.32
CA LEU A 21 4.68 -9.64 4.48
C LEU A 21 3.52 -9.06 5.30
N LEU A 22 3.24 -9.60 6.49
CA LEU A 22 2.26 -9.00 7.39
C LEU A 22 2.74 -7.62 7.88
N LEU A 23 3.99 -7.53 8.35
CA LEU A 23 4.56 -6.27 8.81
C LEU A 23 4.59 -5.21 7.71
N ALA A 24 4.99 -5.57 6.49
CA ALA A 24 4.96 -4.67 5.34
C ALA A 24 3.55 -4.09 5.11
N ARG A 25 2.52 -4.95 5.15
CA ARG A 25 1.12 -4.53 5.01
C ARG A 25 0.66 -3.62 6.14
N LEU A 26 1.05 -3.91 7.39
CA LEU A 26 0.67 -3.10 8.56
C LEU A 26 1.34 -1.73 8.56
N ILE A 27 2.61 -1.62 8.12
CA ILE A 27 3.31 -0.34 8.00
C ILE A 27 2.63 0.54 6.94
N ILE A 28 2.32 -0.03 5.77
CA ILE A 28 1.59 0.67 4.71
C ILE A 28 0.20 1.09 5.20
N ALA A 29 -0.52 0.18 5.85
CA ALA A 29 -1.84 0.47 6.39
C ALA A 29 -1.80 1.55 7.47
N TRP A 30 -0.78 1.57 8.32
CA TRP A 30 -0.61 2.63 9.31
C TRP A 30 -0.39 3.97 8.63
N PHE A 31 0.47 4.05 7.61
CA PHE A 31 0.73 5.31 6.89
C PHE A 31 -0.54 5.88 6.25
N PHE A 32 -1.20 5.10 5.38
CA PHE A 32 -2.43 5.53 4.71
C PHE A 32 -3.62 5.68 5.65
N GLY A 33 -3.67 4.88 6.72
CA GLY A 33 -4.70 4.96 7.73
C GLY A 33 -4.66 6.29 8.48
N ASN A 34 -3.47 6.76 8.88
CA ASN A 34 -3.33 8.08 9.49
C ASN A 34 -3.68 9.20 8.50
N ALA A 35 -3.21 9.13 7.25
CA ALA A 35 -3.50 10.13 6.23
C ALA A 35 -5.02 10.27 5.97
N GLY A 36 -5.74 9.14 5.90
CA GLY A 36 -7.19 9.13 5.73
C GLY A 36 -7.95 9.58 6.98
N LEU A 37 -7.50 9.19 8.19
CA LEU A 37 -8.11 9.63 9.45
C LEU A 37 -7.99 11.14 9.65
N GLU A 38 -6.84 11.72 9.32
CA GLU A 38 -6.64 13.17 9.37
C GLU A 38 -7.63 13.89 8.46
N LYS A 39 -7.84 13.38 7.24
CA LYS A 39 -8.81 13.92 6.27
C LYS A 39 -10.25 13.75 6.71
N ILE A 40 -10.59 12.73 7.51
CA ILE A 40 -11.92 12.57 8.13
C ILE A 40 -12.13 13.56 9.29
N GLY A 41 -11.05 13.86 10.03
CA GLY A 41 -11.07 14.72 11.21
C GLY A 41 -10.82 16.19 10.88
N SER A 42 -9.77 16.74 11.47
CA SER A 42 -9.44 18.17 11.39
C SER A 42 -8.95 18.63 10.02
N GLY A 43 -8.43 17.72 9.19
CA GLY A 43 -7.80 18.05 7.91
C GLY A 43 -8.77 18.15 6.73
N TYR A 44 -10.08 17.90 6.92
CA TYR A 44 -11.03 17.84 5.81
C TYR A 44 -11.07 19.14 4.98
N ALA A 45 -11.31 20.27 5.66
CA ALA A 45 -11.48 21.57 4.99
C ALA A 45 -10.19 22.05 4.31
N GLU A 46 -9.05 21.86 4.97
CA GLU A 46 -7.74 22.21 4.43
C GLU A 46 -7.40 21.38 3.20
N THR A 47 -7.66 20.06 3.25
CA THR A 47 -7.43 19.17 2.10
C THR A 47 -8.33 19.52 0.93
N ALA A 48 -9.61 19.81 1.17
CA ALA A 48 -10.55 20.22 0.12
C ALA A 48 -10.09 21.51 -0.58
N SER A 49 -9.68 22.51 0.20
CA SER A 49 -9.13 23.77 -0.32
C SER A 49 -7.83 23.55 -1.11
N LEU A 50 -6.94 22.68 -0.62
CA LEU A 50 -5.70 22.33 -1.30
C LEU A 50 -5.97 21.64 -2.64
N MET A 51 -6.90 20.69 -2.68
CA MET A 51 -7.34 20.02 -3.91
C MET A 51 -7.86 21.04 -4.94
N GLU A 52 -8.75 21.94 -4.51
CA GLU A 52 -9.32 22.96 -5.40
C GLU A 52 -8.26 23.92 -5.94
N SER A 53 -7.27 24.29 -5.11
CA SER A 53 -6.15 25.13 -5.55
C SER A 53 -5.26 24.48 -6.62
N HIS A 54 -5.25 23.15 -6.71
CA HIS A 54 -4.54 22.37 -7.74
C HIS A 54 -5.48 21.85 -8.85
N GLY A 55 -6.70 22.38 -8.95
CA GLY A 55 -7.66 22.03 -10.00
C GLY A 55 -8.38 20.70 -9.81
N VAL A 56 -8.29 20.09 -8.62
CA VAL A 56 -9.03 18.88 -8.27
C VAL A 56 -10.29 19.26 -7.50
N PRO A 57 -11.50 18.92 -7.97
CA PRO A 57 -12.74 19.27 -7.28
C PRO A 57 -12.78 18.72 -5.84
N GLY A 58 -13.06 19.58 -4.84
CA GLY A 58 -13.15 19.18 -3.43
C GLY A 58 -14.22 18.12 -3.13
N ILE A 59 -15.25 18.01 -3.98
CA ILE A 59 -16.27 16.95 -3.92
C ILE A 59 -15.70 15.53 -4.09
N LEU A 60 -14.49 15.38 -4.63
CA LEU A 60 -13.79 14.10 -4.74
C LEU A 60 -13.12 13.66 -3.42
N LEU A 61 -13.02 14.53 -2.41
CA LEU A 61 -12.34 14.23 -1.15
C LEU A 61 -12.90 12.98 -0.44
N PRO A 62 -14.22 12.71 -0.39
CA PRO A 62 -14.72 11.45 0.14
C PRO A 62 -14.18 10.19 -0.58
N LEU A 63 -13.94 10.27 -1.90
CA LEU A 63 -13.33 9.16 -2.65
C LEU A 63 -11.84 9.01 -2.30
N VAL A 64 -11.12 10.12 -2.11
CA VAL A 64 -9.73 10.11 -1.62
C VAL A 64 -9.65 9.46 -0.23
N ILE A 65 -10.51 9.87 0.70
CA ILE A 65 -10.60 9.29 2.04
C ILE A 65 -10.90 7.79 1.97
N LEU A 66 -11.87 7.39 1.15
CA LEU A 66 -12.22 5.98 0.97
C LEU A 66 -11.02 5.18 0.45
N LEU A 67 -10.24 5.75 -0.46
CA LEU A 67 -9.08 5.08 -1.02
C LEU A 67 -7.94 4.97 0.00
N GLU A 68 -7.61 6.04 0.71
CA GLU A 68 -6.54 6.04 1.72
C GLU A 68 -6.93 5.17 2.92
N PHE A 69 -8.02 5.50 3.60
CA PHE A 69 -8.43 4.81 4.83
C PHE A 69 -9.01 3.41 4.54
N GLY A 70 -9.88 3.30 3.54
CA GLY A 70 -10.43 2.01 3.13
C GLY A 70 -9.37 1.09 2.52
N GLY A 71 -8.47 1.64 1.71
CA GLY A 71 -7.32 0.90 1.19
C GLY A 71 -6.38 0.44 2.30
N ALA A 72 -6.13 1.26 3.31
CA ALA A 72 -5.35 0.87 4.50
C ALA A 72 -5.98 -0.32 5.24
N LEU A 73 -7.30 -0.30 5.47
CA LEU A 73 -8.03 -1.42 6.09
C LEU A 73 -7.87 -2.72 5.26
N PHE A 74 -8.07 -2.63 3.95
CA PHE A 74 -7.93 -3.77 3.05
C PHE A 74 -6.49 -4.31 3.05
N MET A 75 -5.50 -3.41 3.09
CA MET A 75 -4.10 -3.78 3.17
C MET A 75 -3.78 -4.49 4.50
N ALA A 76 -4.19 -3.93 5.64
CA ALA A 76 -3.98 -4.50 6.96
C ALA A 76 -4.54 -5.93 7.07
N LEU A 77 -5.78 -6.12 6.62
CA LEU A 77 -6.44 -7.43 6.62
C LEU A 77 -5.84 -8.39 5.59
N GLY A 78 -5.11 -7.87 4.61
CA GLY A 78 -4.60 -8.65 3.48
C GLY A 78 -5.75 -9.14 2.61
N LEU A 79 -6.69 -8.26 2.34
CA LEU A 79 -7.86 -8.47 1.51
C LEU A 79 -7.65 -7.78 0.16
N LEU A 80 -7.75 -8.55 -0.92
CA LEU A 80 -7.49 -8.10 -2.29
C LEU A 80 -6.12 -7.42 -2.43
N THR A 81 -5.09 -7.90 -1.73
CA THR A 81 -3.83 -7.17 -1.52
C THR A 81 -3.19 -6.65 -2.80
N ARG A 82 -3.19 -7.44 -3.88
CA ARG A 82 -2.61 -7.00 -5.17
C ARG A 82 -3.40 -5.85 -5.78
N LEU A 83 -4.73 -5.93 -5.74
CA LEU A 83 -5.59 -4.86 -6.27
C LEU A 83 -5.50 -3.61 -5.40
N THR A 84 -5.51 -3.77 -4.08
CA THR A 84 -5.34 -2.67 -3.13
C THR A 84 -3.97 -1.99 -3.33
N ALA A 85 -2.90 -2.75 -3.52
CA ALA A 85 -1.58 -2.21 -3.82
C ALA A 85 -1.55 -1.43 -5.13
N VAL A 86 -2.17 -1.96 -6.20
CA VAL A 86 -2.28 -1.24 -7.49
C VAL A 86 -3.04 0.07 -7.34
N ALA A 87 -4.18 0.03 -6.65
CA ALA A 87 -5.02 1.21 -6.46
C ALA A 87 -4.31 2.31 -5.65
N LEU A 88 -3.66 1.94 -4.54
CA LEU A 88 -2.90 2.88 -3.72
C LEU A 88 -1.65 3.41 -4.46
N ALA A 89 -0.92 2.55 -5.18
CA ALA A 89 0.21 2.96 -6.00
C ALA A 89 -0.17 3.97 -7.09
N ALA A 90 -1.27 3.70 -7.81
CA ALA A 90 -1.77 4.61 -8.83
C ALA A 90 -2.21 5.94 -8.24
N PHE A 91 -2.82 5.92 -7.05
CA PHE A 91 -3.21 7.12 -6.33
C PHE A 91 -2.01 7.93 -5.83
N THR A 92 -1.02 7.30 -5.21
CA THR A 92 0.23 7.97 -4.80
C THR A 92 0.88 8.66 -5.98
N LEU A 93 1.03 7.97 -7.11
CA LEU A 93 1.57 8.56 -8.33
C LEU A 93 0.73 9.73 -8.85
N ALA A 94 -0.60 9.61 -8.86
CA ALA A 94 -1.49 10.67 -9.29
C ALA A 94 -1.39 11.90 -8.36
N ALA A 95 -1.38 11.69 -7.05
CA ALA A 95 -1.23 12.75 -6.05
C ALA A 95 0.13 13.45 -6.23
N ASP A 96 1.22 12.71 -6.33
CA ASP A 96 2.56 13.27 -6.54
C ASP A 96 2.68 14.11 -7.80
N LEU A 97 2.06 13.68 -8.90
CA LEU A 97 2.08 14.41 -10.17
C LEU A 97 1.23 15.68 -10.11
N ILE A 98 0.09 15.65 -9.42
CA ILE A 98 -0.81 16.81 -9.28
C ILE A 98 -0.21 17.85 -8.34
N PHE A 99 0.36 17.41 -7.20
CA PHE A 99 0.90 18.27 -6.16
C PHE A 99 2.42 18.51 -6.29
N VAL A 100 2.97 18.20 -7.48
CA VAL A 100 4.40 18.32 -7.84
C VAL A 100 4.94 19.75 -7.71
N THR A 101 4.09 20.77 -7.79
CA THR A 101 4.47 22.20 -7.74
C THR A 101 4.99 22.65 -6.37
N THR A 102 4.87 21.82 -5.33
CA THR A 102 5.44 22.07 -3.99
C THR A 102 6.97 21.82 -3.91
N ILE A 103 7.60 21.38 -5.01
CA ILE A 103 9.03 20.95 -5.11
C ILE A 103 10.05 22.11 -5.10
N GLY A 104 9.62 23.35 -4.81
CA GLY A 104 10.51 24.51 -4.69
C GLY A 104 11.42 24.49 -3.44
N THR A 105 11.21 23.59 -2.49
CA THR A 105 11.98 23.51 -1.23
C THR A 105 12.71 22.18 -1.08
N ASN A 106 13.80 22.18 -0.29
CA ASN A 106 14.51 20.94 0.05
C ASN A 106 13.56 19.91 0.71
N VAL A 107 12.65 20.39 1.56
CA VAL A 107 11.64 19.54 2.23
C VAL A 107 10.71 18.87 1.22
N GLY A 108 10.20 19.61 0.24
CA GLY A 108 9.32 19.06 -0.81
C GLY A 108 9.99 17.95 -1.63
N ARG A 109 11.30 18.06 -1.91
CA ARG A 109 12.08 17.01 -2.60
C ARG A 109 12.22 15.74 -1.77
N TYR A 110 12.43 15.86 -0.45
CA TYR A 110 12.51 14.70 0.44
C TYR A 110 11.17 13.98 0.56
N LEU A 111 10.07 14.72 0.69
CA LEU A 111 8.72 14.15 0.75
C LEU A 111 8.37 13.42 -0.55
N PHE A 112 8.64 14.03 -1.70
CA PHE A 112 8.47 13.37 -3.01
C PHE A 112 9.29 12.07 -3.12
N GLY A 113 10.55 12.07 -2.67
CA GLY A 113 11.37 10.86 -2.65
C GLY A 113 10.84 9.76 -1.71
N ALA A 114 10.19 10.13 -0.61
CA ALA A 114 9.56 9.18 0.31
C ALA A 114 8.39 8.45 -0.35
N GLU A 115 7.60 9.13 -1.18
CA GLU A 115 6.47 8.54 -1.90
C GLU A 115 6.92 7.48 -2.93
N PHE A 116 8.05 7.69 -3.62
CA PHE A 116 8.66 6.65 -4.47
C PHE A 116 9.13 5.42 -3.69
N THR A 117 9.56 5.61 -2.44
CA THR A 117 9.93 4.50 -1.55
C THR A 117 8.70 3.68 -1.18
N ILE A 118 7.58 4.34 -0.91
CA ILE A 118 6.29 3.69 -0.66
C ILE A 118 5.81 2.95 -1.92
N LEU A 119 5.99 3.55 -3.10
CA LEU A 119 5.67 2.92 -4.38
C LEU A 119 6.42 1.60 -4.60
N ALA A 120 7.72 1.55 -4.25
CA ALA A 120 8.49 0.31 -4.29
C ALA A 120 7.91 -0.78 -3.37
N ALA A 121 7.42 -0.40 -2.19
CA ALA A 121 6.75 -1.33 -1.28
C ALA A 121 5.44 -1.88 -1.87
N PHE A 122 4.67 -1.05 -2.59
CA PHE A 122 3.51 -1.52 -3.33
C PHE A 122 3.88 -2.50 -4.43
N PHE A 123 4.91 -2.23 -5.23
CA PHE A 123 5.37 -3.17 -6.26
C PHE A 123 5.82 -4.50 -5.67
N ALA A 124 6.53 -4.47 -4.53
CA ALA A 124 6.91 -5.68 -3.80
C ALA A 124 5.68 -6.50 -3.38
N LEU A 125 4.63 -5.86 -2.84
CA LEU A 125 3.38 -6.53 -2.48
C LEU A 125 2.55 -6.97 -3.70
N MET A 126 2.62 -6.25 -4.81
CA MET A 126 2.03 -6.69 -6.07
C MET A 126 2.70 -7.95 -6.58
N ALA A 127 4.02 -8.09 -6.42
CA ALA A 127 4.77 -9.27 -6.84
C ALA A 127 4.58 -10.45 -5.87
N ALA A 128 4.76 -10.22 -4.57
CA ALA A 128 4.72 -11.24 -3.52
C ALA A 128 3.29 -11.66 -3.13
N GLY A 129 2.33 -10.74 -3.19
CA GLY A 129 0.97 -10.92 -2.68
C GLY A 129 0.85 -10.76 -1.17
N ALA A 130 -0.27 -11.21 -0.61
CA ALA A 130 -0.67 -10.96 0.78
C ALA A 130 0.10 -11.77 1.85
N GLY A 131 0.77 -12.86 1.44
CA GLY A 131 1.34 -13.85 2.34
C GLY A 131 0.28 -14.71 3.04
N ARG A 132 0.72 -15.77 3.75
CA ARG A 132 -0.18 -16.75 4.38
C ARG A 132 -1.00 -16.20 5.56
N TRP A 133 -0.58 -15.10 6.17
CA TRP A 133 -1.27 -14.46 7.30
C TRP A 133 -2.18 -13.33 6.81
N SER A 134 -3.13 -13.67 5.93
CA SER A 134 -4.03 -12.72 5.27
C SER A 134 -5.39 -13.34 4.99
N LEU A 135 -6.41 -12.51 4.79
CA LEU A 135 -7.72 -12.99 4.35
C LEU A 135 -7.69 -13.56 2.93
N ASP A 136 -6.82 -13.05 2.05
CA ASP A 136 -6.59 -13.60 0.71
C ASP A 136 -6.10 -15.06 0.75
N ALA A 137 -5.26 -15.41 1.73
CA ALA A 137 -4.80 -16.79 1.93
C ALA A 137 -5.95 -17.72 2.33
N ILE A 138 -6.91 -17.24 3.12
CA ILE A 138 -8.11 -18.01 3.48
C ILE A 138 -8.98 -18.25 2.24
N ARG A 139 -9.18 -17.21 1.41
CA ARG A 139 -9.98 -17.30 0.18
C ARG A 139 -9.41 -18.27 -0.84
N THR A 140 -8.08 -18.30 -0.98
CA THR A 140 -7.39 -19.18 -1.95
C THR A 140 -7.30 -20.62 -1.47
N ARG A 141 -7.20 -20.86 -0.15
CA ARG A 141 -7.25 -22.21 0.44
C ARG A 141 -8.57 -22.94 0.18
N ASN A 142 -9.67 -22.19 0.02
CA ASN A 142 -11.01 -22.73 -0.17
C ASN A 142 -11.44 -22.87 -1.65
N ARG A 143 -10.57 -22.58 -2.61
CA ARG A 143 -10.88 -22.84 -4.02
C ARG A 143 -10.74 -24.34 -4.29
N PRO A 144 -11.79 -25.05 -4.75
CA PRO A 144 -11.62 -26.42 -5.21
C PRO A 144 -10.58 -26.41 -6.33
N ARG A 145 -9.57 -27.28 -6.24
CA ARG A 145 -8.64 -27.49 -7.36
C ARG A 145 -9.48 -27.91 -8.56
N SER A 146 -9.68 -27.01 -9.52
CA SER A 146 -10.17 -27.41 -10.84
C SER A 146 -9.13 -28.36 -11.40
N LEU A 147 -9.53 -29.62 -11.62
CA LEU A 147 -8.68 -30.60 -12.28
C LEU A 147 -8.23 -30.03 -13.64
N PRO A 148 -6.98 -30.26 -14.07
CA PRO A 148 -6.57 -29.90 -15.41
C PRO A 148 -7.51 -30.56 -16.41
N THR A 149 -8.23 -29.78 -17.20
CA THR A 149 -8.84 -30.33 -18.42
C THR A 149 -7.70 -30.56 -19.40
N ALA A 150 -7.43 -31.84 -19.64
CA ALA A 150 -6.49 -32.33 -20.63
C ALA A 150 -6.89 -31.89 -22.04
#